data_AF-A0A7X8XVV9-F1
#
_entry.id   AF-A0A7X8XVV9-F1
#
_cell.length_a   1.000
_cell.length_b   1.000
_cell.length_c   1.000
_cell.angle_alpha   90.00
_cell.angle_beta   90.00
_cell.angle_gamma   90.00
#
_symmetry.space_group_name_H-M   'P 1'
#
loop_
_entity.id
_entity.type
_entity.pdbx_description
1 polymer ?
#
loop_
_entity_poly.entity_id
_entity_poly.type
_entity_poly.pdbx_seq_one_letter_code
_entity_poly.pdbx_strand_id
1 'polypeptide(L)'
;MPIAIITQSIISAISIPTEADNINIHLQSGEVVSITKSEWKKGKKYATDDCFFYIRDKEKFEVKKSDIEYVRYESLETYDKTADFMKEYAQIQDMKEEDLIYYNTKRHKKSRTSQTFAVGAATIGVVANPWFIIVTPLPWTQARNTMKGVDYEYCVRGKEWKEVKANHKQKIKDLKAKAKEEKEMENIELVKS
;
A
#
# COMPACT_ATOMS: atom_id res chain seq x y z
N MET A 1 23.77 -12.28 21.99
CA MET A 1 22.33 -11.93 22.14
C MET A 1 21.95 -10.52 21.67
N PRO A 2 22.66 -9.42 22.00
CA PRO A 2 22.26 -8.09 21.52
C PRO A 2 22.42 -7.93 20.00
N ILE A 3 23.44 -8.56 19.40
CA ILE A 3 23.70 -8.52 17.97
C ILE A 3 22.51 -9.09 17.18
N ALA A 4 21.99 -10.27 17.54
CA ALA A 4 20.85 -10.90 16.84
C ALA A 4 19.56 -10.06 16.88
N ILE A 5 19.32 -9.35 18.00
CA ILE A 5 18.16 -8.46 18.16
C ILE A 5 18.32 -7.22 17.27
N ILE A 6 19.53 -6.66 17.19
CA ILE A 6 19.83 -5.53 16.32
C ILE A 6 19.73 -5.94 14.85
N THR A 7 20.23 -7.11 14.45
CA THR A 7 20.11 -7.60 13.07
C THR A 7 18.65 -7.87 12.70
N GLN A 8 17.84 -8.49 13.57
CA GLN A 8 16.40 -8.63 13.33
C GLN A 8 15.71 -7.28 13.20
N SER A 9 16.11 -6.29 13.99
CA SER A 9 15.55 -4.93 13.94
C SER A 9 15.87 -4.25 12.62
N ILE A 10 17.12 -4.35 12.15
CA ILE A 10 17.57 -3.78 10.86
C ILE A 10 16.90 -4.51 9.68
N ILE A 11 16.85 -5.83 9.70
CA ILE A 11 16.17 -6.63 8.66
C ILE A 11 14.66 -6.35 8.64
N SER A 12 14.03 -6.11 9.79
CA SER A 12 12.63 -5.70 9.86
C SER A 12 12.37 -4.26 9.39
N ALA A 13 13.40 -3.41 9.42
CA ALA A 13 13.37 -2.02 8.99
C ALA A 13 13.73 -1.84 7.50
N ILE A 14 14.43 -2.80 6.89
CA ILE A 14 14.53 -2.89 5.42
C ILE A 14 13.12 -3.22 4.92
N SER A 15 12.43 -2.19 4.46
CA SER A 15 11.15 -2.30 3.77
C SER A 15 11.36 -3.06 2.47
N ILE A 16 11.37 -4.39 2.53
CA ILE A 16 11.23 -5.23 1.34
C ILE A 16 9.85 -4.87 0.77
N PRO A 17 9.76 -4.26 -0.43
CA PRO A 17 8.46 -4.01 -1.05
C PRO A 17 7.77 -5.36 -1.22
N THR A 18 6.59 -5.49 -0.63
CA THR A 18 5.79 -6.72 -0.71
C THR A 18 4.77 -6.60 -1.85
N GLU A 19 4.15 -7.70 -2.25
CA GLU A 19 3.00 -7.69 -3.17
C GLU A 19 1.90 -6.72 -2.74
N ALA A 20 1.78 -6.42 -1.43
CA ALA A 20 0.87 -5.42 -0.89
C ALA A 20 1.20 -3.96 -1.31
N ASP A 21 2.47 -3.67 -1.57
CA ASP A 21 2.95 -2.34 -1.95
C ASP A 21 3.06 -2.16 -3.47
N ASN A 22 2.88 -3.24 -4.22
CA ASN A 22 3.09 -3.31 -5.66
C ASN A 22 1.76 -3.39 -6.43
N ILE A 23 1.87 -3.08 -7.73
CA ILE A 23 0.85 -3.33 -8.74
C ILE A 23 1.13 -4.72 -9.28
N ASN A 24 0.24 -5.69 -9.04
CA ASN A 24 0.41 -7.06 -9.52
C ASN A 24 -0.40 -7.25 -10.81
N ILE A 25 0.31 -7.48 -11.91
CA ILE A 25 -0.25 -7.57 -13.24
C ILE A 25 -0.18 -9.04 -13.65
N HIS A 26 -1.34 -9.65 -13.86
CA HIS A 26 -1.46 -11.04 -14.27
C HIS A 26 -1.53 -11.09 -15.80
N LEU A 27 -0.57 -11.76 -16.41
CA LEU A 27 -0.52 -11.94 -17.86
C LEU A 27 -1.30 -13.19 -18.29
N GLN A 28 -1.77 -13.23 -19.53
CA GLN A 28 -2.42 -14.40 -20.12
C GLN A 28 -1.50 -15.63 -20.18
N SER A 29 -0.18 -15.44 -20.11
CA SER A 29 0.80 -16.52 -19.98
C SER A 29 0.76 -17.23 -18.62
N GLY A 30 0.04 -16.68 -17.64
CA GLY A 30 0.05 -17.13 -16.25
C GLY A 30 1.17 -16.51 -15.40
N GLU A 31 2.03 -15.68 -15.99
CA GLU A 31 3.07 -14.95 -15.28
C GLU A 31 2.51 -13.74 -14.52
N VAL A 32 3.09 -13.44 -13.35
CA VAL A 32 2.72 -12.27 -12.53
C VAL A 32 3.86 -11.27 -12.52
N VAL A 33 3.61 -10.11 -13.12
CA VAL A 33 4.56 -8.99 -13.10
C VAL A 33 4.19 -8.06 -11.94
N SER A 34 5.00 -8.11 -10.87
CA SER A 34 4.85 -7.21 -9.72
C SER A 34 5.69 -5.95 -9.91
N ILE A 35 5.05 -4.78 -9.95
CA ILE A 35 5.69 -3.49 -10.25
C ILE A 35 5.47 -2.51 -9.11
N THR A 36 6.53 -1.89 -8.63
CA THR A 36 6.42 -0.82 -7.64
C THR A 36 5.86 0.45 -8.27
N LYS A 37 5.17 1.28 -7.48
CA LYS A 37 4.69 2.60 -7.92
C LYS A 37 5.82 3.47 -8.51
N SER A 38 7.03 3.37 -7.99
CA SER A 38 8.19 4.14 -8.47
C SER A 38 8.66 3.71 -9.85
N GLU A 39 8.75 2.39 -10.10
CA GLU A 39 9.16 1.83 -11.40
C GLU A 39 8.13 2.20 -12.47
N TRP A 40 6.85 2.06 -12.15
CA TRP A 40 5.76 2.50 -13.01
C TRP A 40 5.82 4.00 -13.30
N LYS A 41 5.94 4.86 -12.28
CA LYS A 41 5.92 6.32 -12.48
C LYS A 41 7.07 6.80 -13.37
N LYS A 42 8.22 6.12 -13.35
CA LYS A 42 9.33 6.37 -14.26
C LYS A 42 9.02 5.93 -15.69
N GLY A 43 8.42 4.74 -15.84
CA GLY A 43 8.04 4.18 -17.15
C GLY A 43 6.84 4.86 -17.81
N LYS A 44 5.95 5.49 -17.03
CA LYS A 44 4.74 6.18 -17.52
C LYS A 44 5.00 7.19 -18.64
N LYS A 45 6.15 7.86 -18.65
CA LYS A 45 6.52 8.83 -19.69
C LYS A 45 6.71 8.21 -21.07
N TYR A 46 6.91 6.90 -21.13
CA TYR A 46 7.13 6.14 -22.35
C TYR A 46 5.90 5.32 -22.75
N ALA A 47 4.83 5.35 -21.95
CA ALA A 47 3.60 4.61 -22.22
C ALA A 47 2.95 5.09 -23.53
N THR A 48 2.47 4.13 -24.30
CA THR A 48 1.70 4.29 -25.54
C THR A 48 0.34 3.63 -25.36
N ASP A 49 -0.61 3.91 -26.25
CA ASP A 49 -2.00 3.43 -26.11
C ASP A 49 -2.11 1.89 -25.99
N ASP A 50 -1.17 1.15 -26.59
CA ASP A 50 -1.17 -0.32 -26.62
C ASP A 50 -0.17 -0.98 -25.66
N CYS A 51 0.73 -0.21 -25.05
CA CYS A 51 1.82 -0.76 -24.22
C CYS A 51 2.09 0.11 -23.00
N PHE A 52 2.23 -0.52 -21.84
CA PHE A 52 2.76 0.15 -20.66
C PHE A 52 4.23 -0.22 -20.47
N PHE A 53 5.01 0.72 -19.92
CA PHE A 53 6.41 0.50 -19.60
C PHE A 53 6.67 0.70 -18.11
N TYR A 54 7.61 -0.07 -17.57
CA TYR A 54 8.18 0.16 -16.24
C TYR A 54 9.71 0.13 -16.31
N ILE A 55 10.36 0.85 -15.38
CA ILE A 55 11.83 0.92 -15.33
C ILE A 55 12.31 0.33 -14.01
N ARG A 56 13.02 -0.80 -14.10
CA ARG A 56 13.68 -1.49 -12.99
C ARG A 56 15.18 -1.52 -13.28
N ASP A 57 16.01 -1.16 -12.29
CA ASP A 57 17.47 -1.18 -12.41
C ASP A 57 18.07 -0.48 -13.66
N LYS A 58 17.41 0.60 -14.10
CA LYS A 58 17.74 1.40 -15.31
C LYS A 58 17.42 0.70 -16.64
N GLU A 59 16.87 -0.49 -16.61
CA GLU A 59 16.36 -1.20 -17.78
C GLU A 59 14.88 -0.88 -17.99
N LYS A 60 14.49 -0.80 -19.26
CA LYS A 60 13.13 -0.50 -19.69
C LYS A 60 12.45 -1.80 -20.07
N PHE A 61 11.37 -2.12 -19.37
CA PHE A 61 10.56 -3.30 -19.63
C PHE A 61 9.22 -2.87 -20.25
N GLU A 62 8.80 -3.60 -21.27
CA GLU A 62 7.55 -3.39 -22.01
C GLU A 62 6.56 -4.48 -21.65
N VAL A 63 5.30 -4.10 -21.46
CA VAL A 63 4.20 -5.03 -21.34
C VAL A 63 3.05 -4.54 -22.21
N LYS A 64 2.63 -5.41 -23.13
CA LYS A 64 1.55 -5.11 -24.07
C LYS A 64 0.22 -5.27 -23.39
N LYS A 65 -0.72 -4.40 -23.74
CA LYS A 65 -2.10 -4.43 -23.24
C LYS A 65 -2.80 -5.75 -23.55
N SER A 66 -2.55 -6.31 -24.73
CA SER A 66 -3.09 -7.60 -25.18
C SER A 66 -2.73 -8.76 -24.28
N ASP A 67 -1.59 -8.67 -23.60
CA ASP A 67 -1.01 -9.77 -22.85
C ASP A 67 -1.50 -9.76 -21.39
N ILE A 68 -2.21 -8.71 -20.97
CA ILE A 68 -2.72 -8.57 -19.61
C ILE A 68 -4.10 -9.24 -19.51
N GLU A 69 -4.24 -10.13 -18.55
CA GLU A 69 -5.53 -10.73 -18.21
C GLU A 69 -6.28 -9.85 -17.20
N TYR A 70 -5.64 -9.52 -16.08
CA TYR A 70 -6.20 -8.62 -15.06
C TYR A 70 -5.11 -8.01 -14.17
N VAL A 71 -5.47 -6.93 -13.48
CA VAL A 71 -4.62 -6.31 -12.46
C VAL A 71 -5.24 -6.53 -11.09
N ARG A 72 -4.45 -7.03 -10.14
CA ARG A 72 -4.90 -7.27 -8.78
C ARG A 72 -4.16 -6.39 -7.79
N TYR A 73 -4.92 -5.75 -6.90
CA TYR A 73 -4.39 -4.98 -5.80
C TYR A 73 -4.59 -5.71 -4.48
N GLU A 74 -3.56 -5.69 -3.64
CA GLU A 74 -3.60 -6.25 -2.30
C GLU A 74 -3.77 -5.17 -1.21
N SER A 75 -3.72 -3.90 -1.61
CA SER A 75 -3.81 -2.74 -0.72
C SER A 75 -4.66 -1.62 -1.30
N LEU A 76 -5.61 -1.14 -0.51
CA LEU A 76 -6.44 0.03 -0.86
C LEU A 76 -5.57 1.29 -1.04
N GLU A 77 -4.45 1.39 -0.34
CA GLU A 77 -3.53 2.54 -0.49
C GLU A 77 -2.82 2.55 -1.85
N THR A 78 -2.56 1.37 -2.42
CA THR A 78 -1.96 1.20 -3.74
C THR A 78 -3.01 1.39 -4.83
N TYR A 79 -4.21 0.81 -4.63
CA TYR A 79 -5.37 0.99 -5.49
C TYR A 79 -5.69 2.48 -5.69
N ASP A 80 -5.94 3.25 -4.63
CA ASP A 80 -6.33 4.67 -4.72
C ASP A 80 -5.33 5.56 -5.47
N LYS A 81 -4.06 5.13 -5.55
CA LYS A 81 -2.98 5.93 -6.16
C LYS A 81 -2.71 5.55 -7.62
N THR A 82 -3.18 4.38 -8.07
CA THR A 82 -2.72 3.79 -9.34
C THR A 82 -3.84 3.18 -10.18
N ALA A 83 -5.00 2.88 -9.60
CA ALA A 83 -6.11 2.20 -10.27
C ALA A 83 -6.64 2.99 -11.48
N ASP A 84 -6.88 4.30 -11.35
CA ASP A 84 -7.46 5.09 -12.45
C ASP A 84 -6.63 5.04 -13.74
N PHE A 85 -5.31 4.96 -13.59
CA PHE A 85 -4.42 4.79 -14.74
C PHE A 85 -4.46 3.37 -15.27
N MET A 86 -4.38 2.35 -14.40
CA MET A 86 -4.37 0.96 -14.86
C MET A 86 -5.69 0.54 -15.51
N LYS A 87 -6.82 1.18 -15.17
CA LYS A 87 -8.12 0.97 -15.85
C LYS A 87 -8.07 1.25 -17.35
N GLU A 88 -7.18 2.14 -17.81
CA GLU A 88 -7.01 2.43 -19.23
C GLU A 88 -6.37 1.25 -19.98
N TYR A 89 -5.60 0.41 -19.27
CA TYR A 89 -4.80 -0.68 -19.84
C TYR A 89 -5.40 -2.06 -19.53
N ALA A 90 -6.04 -2.26 -18.38
CA ALA A 90 -6.51 -3.58 -17.98
C ALA A 90 -7.75 -3.53 -17.10
N GLN A 91 -8.49 -4.63 -17.10
CA GLN A 91 -9.56 -4.84 -16.13
C GLN A 91 -8.95 -5.04 -14.74
N ILE A 92 -9.38 -4.23 -13.78
CA ILE A 92 -8.95 -4.36 -12.40
C ILE A 92 -9.87 -5.35 -11.70
N GLN A 93 -9.28 -6.38 -11.10
CA GLN A 93 -10.01 -7.32 -10.27
C GLN A 93 -10.41 -6.66 -8.94
N ASP A 94 -11.62 -6.95 -8.48
CA ASP A 94 -12.10 -6.48 -7.18
C ASP A 94 -11.19 -6.95 -6.05
N MET A 95 -10.93 -6.05 -5.11
CA MET A 95 -10.13 -6.39 -3.94
C MET A 95 -10.92 -7.33 -3.02
N LYS A 96 -10.19 -8.18 -2.30
CA LYS A 96 -10.79 -9.05 -1.29
C LYS A 96 -11.45 -8.22 -0.20
N GLU A 97 -12.62 -8.69 0.24
CA GLU A 97 -13.42 -8.03 1.28
C GLU A 97 -12.63 -7.82 2.58
N GLU A 98 -11.80 -8.80 2.99
CA GLU A 98 -10.97 -8.69 4.19
C GLU A 98 -9.98 -7.51 4.13
N ASP A 99 -9.42 -7.24 2.95
CA ASP A 99 -8.51 -6.11 2.74
C ASP A 99 -9.30 -4.80 2.75
N LEU A 100 -10.47 -4.75 2.11
CA LEU A 100 -11.39 -3.61 2.16
C LEU A 100 -11.76 -3.27 3.62
N ILE A 101 -12.11 -4.28 4.42
CA ILE A 101 -12.44 -4.12 5.84
C ILE A 101 -11.24 -3.55 6.61
N TYR A 102 -10.06 -4.12 6.41
CA TYR A 102 -8.86 -3.67 7.11
C TYR A 102 -8.53 -2.21 6.81
N TYR A 103 -8.43 -1.84 5.52
CA TYR A 103 -7.98 -0.50 5.13
C TYR A 103 -9.02 0.57 5.44
N ASN A 104 -10.32 0.32 5.23
CA ASN A 104 -11.38 1.26 5.58
C ASN A 104 -11.47 1.45 7.10
N THR A 105 -11.41 0.37 7.89
CA THR A 105 -11.42 0.48 9.35
C THR A 105 -10.17 1.19 9.88
N LYS A 106 -8.99 0.94 9.30
CA LYS A 106 -7.74 1.65 9.62
C LYS A 106 -7.86 3.15 9.35
N ARG A 107 -8.38 3.54 8.18
CA ARG A 107 -8.60 4.94 7.79
C ARG A 107 -9.59 5.64 8.70
N HIS A 108 -10.72 5.01 8.99
CA HIS A 108 -11.73 5.53 9.90
C HIS A 108 -11.14 5.80 11.29
N LYS A 109 -10.44 4.82 11.87
CA LYS A 109 -9.80 4.97 13.20
C LYS A 109 -8.73 6.06 13.20
N LYS A 110 -7.89 6.14 12.16
CA LYS A 110 -6.88 7.21 12.02
C LYS A 110 -7.52 8.58 11.96
N SER A 111 -8.60 8.73 11.18
CA SER A 111 -9.34 10.00 11.09
C SER A 111 -9.96 10.39 12.43
N ARG A 112 -10.59 9.44 13.15
CA ARG A 112 -11.13 9.68 14.50
C ARG A 112 -10.05 10.18 15.47
N THR A 113 -8.87 9.57 15.45
CA THR A 113 -7.74 10.04 16.25
C THR A 113 -7.33 11.46 15.88
N SER A 114 -7.22 11.78 14.59
CA SER A 114 -6.93 13.14 14.12
C SER A 114 -8.00 14.16 14.52
N GLN A 115 -9.29 13.78 14.52
CA GLN A 115 -10.37 14.62 15.04
C GLN A 115 -10.21 14.92 16.52
N THR A 116 -9.93 13.89 17.33
CA THR A 116 -9.70 14.06 18.78
C THR A 116 -8.52 14.99 19.04
N PHE A 117 -7.44 14.88 18.27
CA PHE A 117 -6.31 15.81 18.35
C PHE A 117 -6.69 17.24 17.95
N ALA A 118 -7.50 17.42 16.89
CA ALA A 118 -7.96 18.74 16.48
C ALA A 118 -8.82 19.40 17.55
N VAL A 119 -9.75 18.66 18.16
CA VAL A 119 -10.59 19.15 19.26
C VAL A 119 -9.73 19.47 20.49
N GLY A 120 -8.81 18.59 20.88
CA GLY A 120 -7.91 18.83 22.01
C GLY A 120 -7.04 20.06 21.80
N ALA A 121 -6.45 20.24 20.61
CA ALA A 121 -5.66 21.41 20.27
C ALA A 121 -6.51 22.69 20.26
N ALA A 122 -7.77 22.63 19.83
CA ALA A 122 -8.67 23.78 19.86
C ALA A 122 -9.01 24.18 21.30
N THR A 123 -9.30 23.20 22.16
CA THR A 123 -9.57 23.44 23.58
C THR A 123 -8.36 24.05 24.29
N ILE A 124 -7.15 23.53 24.05
CA ILE A 124 -5.90 24.10 24.59
C ILE A 124 -5.68 25.52 24.03
N GLY A 125 -5.98 25.72 22.75
CA GLY A 125 -5.95 26.99 22.05
C GLY A 125 -6.76 28.09 22.74
N VAL A 126 -7.97 27.75 23.14
CA VAL A 126 -8.91 28.67 23.78
C VAL A 126 -8.60 28.87 25.27
N VAL A 127 -8.17 27.82 25.98
CA VAL A 127 -8.06 27.84 27.45
C VAL A 127 -6.68 28.21 27.97
N ALA A 128 -5.60 27.86 27.26
CA ALA A 128 -4.24 27.92 27.79
C ALA A 128 -3.24 28.65 26.89
N ASN A 129 -3.29 28.43 25.57
CA ASN A 129 -2.30 29.02 24.66
C ASN A 129 -2.84 29.24 23.24
N PRO A 130 -3.09 30.50 22.83
CA PRO A 130 -3.64 30.85 21.51
C PRO A 130 -2.84 30.32 20.31
N TRP A 131 -1.53 30.06 20.47
CA TRP A 131 -0.70 29.49 19.40
C TRP A 131 -1.20 28.12 18.92
N PHE A 132 -1.92 27.37 19.75
CA PHE A 132 -2.52 26.10 19.35
C PHE A 132 -3.68 26.28 18.35
N ILE A 133 -4.36 27.43 18.34
CA ILE A 133 -5.41 27.72 17.36
C ILE A 133 -4.82 27.78 15.95
N ILE A 134 -3.59 28.27 15.79
CA ILE A 134 -2.92 28.37 14.48
C ILE A 134 -2.64 26.98 13.88
N VAL A 135 -2.35 25.98 14.72
CA VAL A 135 -2.03 24.62 14.25
C VAL A 135 -3.24 23.69 14.15
N THR A 136 -4.39 24.04 14.75
CA THR A 136 -5.63 23.23 14.69
C THR A 136 -6.19 22.95 13.29
N PRO A 137 -6.05 23.80 12.27
CA PRO A 137 -6.59 23.52 10.93
C PRO A 137 -5.91 22.32 10.25
N LEU A 138 -4.64 22.02 10.58
CA LEU A 138 -3.88 20.91 10.00
C LEU A 138 -4.50 19.54 10.32
N PRO A 139 -4.67 19.13 11.60
CA PRO A 139 -5.30 17.86 11.94
C PRO A 139 -6.76 17.80 11.49
N TRP A 140 -7.48 18.93 11.45
CA TRP A 140 -8.84 19.00 10.93
C TRP A 140 -8.92 18.68 9.43
N THR A 141 -8.05 19.29 8.64
CA THR A 141 -7.97 19.05 7.19
C THR A 141 -7.56 17.62 6.89
N GLN A 142 -6.58 17.09 7.64
CA GLN A 142 -6.15 15.69 7.52
C GLN A 142 -7.28 14.71 7.87
N ALA A 143 -8.03 14.97 8.95
CA ALA A 143 -9.17 14.15 9.34
C ALA A 143 -10.27 14.15 8.27
N ARG A 144 -10.64 15.34 7.76
CA ARG A 144 -11.68 15.50 6.74
C ARG A 144 -11.32 14.78 5.46
N ASN A 145 -10.09 14.96 4.97
CA ASN A 145 -9.65 14.31 3.73
C ASN A 145 -9.57 12.79 3.89
N THR A 146 -9.12 12.31 5.04
CA THR A 146 -9.07 10.86 5.31
C THR A 146 -10.48 10.26 5.42
N MET A 147 -11.45 10.98 6.02
CA MET A 147 -12.83 10.50 6.17
C MET A 147 -13.61 10.43 4.86
N LYS A 148 -13.35 11.32 3.90
CA LYS A 148 -14.03 11.30 2.60
C LYS A 148 -13.77 10.02 1.79
N GLY A 149 -12.61 9.39 1.99
CA GLY A 149 -12.23 8.15 1.33
C GLY A 149 -12.42 6.90 2.17
N VAL A 150 -13.30 6.95 3.18
CA VAL A 150 -13.70 5.79 3.99
C VAL A 150 -15.02 5.26 3.45
N ASP A 151 -15.02 3.98 3.11
CA ASP A 151 -16.25 3.24 2.95
C ASP A 151 -16.71 2.69 4.30
N TYR A 152 -17.89 3.11 4.73
CA TYR A 152 -18.46 2.74 6.03
C TYR A 152 -19.08 1.35 6.04
N GLU A 153 -19.40 0.79 4.88
CA GLU A 153 -19.92 -0.58 4.76
C GLU A 153 -18.90 -1.59 5.30
N TYR A 154 -17.62 -1.35 5.02
CA TYR A 154 -16.50 -2.21 5.44
C TYR A 154 -15.88 -1.81 6.80
N CYS A 155 -16.54 -1.00 7.63
CA CYS A 155 -15.98 -0.51 8.89
C CYS A 155 -16.40 -1.36 10.11
N VAL A 156 -15.43 -2.06 10.73
CA VAL A 156 -15.66 -2.90 11.92
C VAL A 156 -15.22 -2.26 13.24
N ARG A 157 -15.73 -2.75 14.38
CA ARG A 157 -15.48 -2.16 15.72
C ARG A 157 -14.96 -3.19 16.73
N GLY A 158 -14.44 -2.68 17.85
CA GLY A 158 -14.15 -3.49 19.03
C GLY A 158 -13.23 -4.70 18.80
N LYS A 159 -13.78 -5.89 19.02
CA LYS A 159 -13.09 -7.19 18.93
C LYS A 159 -12.78 -7.59 17.49
N GLU A 160 -13.73 -7.40 16.57
CA GLU A 160 -13.57 -7.71 15.13
C GLU A 160 -12.37 -6.97 14.54
N TRP A 161 -12.16 -5.70 14.92
CA TRP A 161 -10.98 -4.95 14.47
C TRP A 161 -9.66 -5.60 14.93
N LYS A 162 -9.62 -6.16 16.14
CA LYS A 162 -8.40 -6.81 16.66
C LYS A 162 -8.10 -8.08 15.85
N GLU A 163 -9.13 -8.84 15.50
CA GLU A 163 -9.03 -10.05 14.69
C GLU A 163 -8.59 -9.72 13.26
N VAL A 164 -9.28 -8.80 12.58
CA VAL A 164 -8.90 -8.35 11.23
C VAL A 164 -7.47 -7.80 11.20
N LYS A 165 -7.06 -7.03 12.21
CA LYS A 165 -5.69 -6.51 12.32
C LYS A 165 -4.66 -7.63 12.54
N ALA A 166 -5.01 -8.67 13.30
CA ALA A 166 -4.13 -9.82 13.51
C ALA A 166 -3.98 -10.64 12.22
N ASN A 167 -5.09 -10.93 11.54
CA ASN A 167 -5.11 -11.64 10.26
C ASN A 167 -4.31 -10.90 9.19
N HIS A 168 -4.51 -9.59 9.06
CA HIS A 168 -3.74 -8.78 8.13
C HIS A 168 -2.25 -8.75 8.49
N LYS A 169 -1.89 -8.68 9.78
CA LYS A 169 -0.49 -8.78 10.20
C LYS A 169 0.14 -10.12 9.83
N GLN A 170 -0.63 -11.21 9.90
CA GLN A 170 -0.18 -12.53 9.49
C GLN A 170 0.01 -12.59 7.97
N LYS A 171 -0.98 -12.14 7.18
CA LYS A 171 -0.88 -12.02 5.72
C LYS A 171 0.38 -11.27 5.29
N ILE A 172 0.69 -10.12 5.90
CA ILE A 172 1.90 -9.36 5.59
C ILE A 172 3.19 -10.14 5.93
N LYS A 173 3.20 -10.93 7.01
CA LYS A 173 4.37 -11.77 7.31
C LYS A 173 4.55 -12.85 6.25
N ASP A 174 3.45 -13.47 5.81
CA ASP A 174 3.48 -14.54 4.82
C ASP A 174 3.96 -13.98 3.46
N LEU A 175 3.50 -12.79 3.07
CA LEU A 175 3.99 -12.08 1.88
C LEU A 175 5.48 -11.71 1.99
N LYS A 176 5.95 -11.30 3.17
CA LYS A 176 7.38 -11.04 3.41
C LYS A 176 8.23 -12.31 3.34
N ALA A 177 7.69 -13.45 3.80
CA ALA A 177 8.37 -14.73 3.71
C ALA A 177 8.53 -15.15 2.24
N LYS A 178 7.46 -15.08 1.45
CA LYS A 178 7.49 -15.33 0.00
C LYS A 178 8.50 -14.45 -0.73
N ALA A 179 8.44 -13.13 -0.51
CA ALA A 179 9.38 -12.19 -1.13
C ALA A 179 10.85 -12.43 -0.72
N LYS A 180 11.09 -13.09 0.42
CA LYS A 180 12.45 -13.46 0.85
C LYS A 180 12.92 -14.74 0.15
N GLU A 181 12.04 -15.72 0.01
CA GLU A 181 12.30 -16.96 -0.74
C GLU A 181 12.62 -16.68 -2.21
N GLU A 182 11.85 -15.80 -2.85
CA GLU A 182 12.09 -15.38 -4.25
C GLU A 182 13.46 -14.74 -4.42
N LYS A 183 13.83 -13.82 -3.52
CA LYS A 183 15.17 -13.19 -3.55
C LYS A 183 16.30 -14.17 -3.29
N GLU A 184 16.08 -15.17 -2.44
CA GLU A 184 17.08 -16.20 -2.19
C GLU A 184 17.26 -17.08 -3.43
N MET A 185 16.17 -17.42 -4.13
CA MET A 185 16.21 -18.15 -5.40
C MET A 185 16.93 -17.36 -6.51
N GLU A 186 16.60 -16.08 -6.72
CA GLU A 186 17.27 -15.20 -7.69
C GLU A 186 18.78 -15.11 -7.43
N ASN A 187 19.19 -14.98 -6.16
CA ASN A 187 20.60 -14.94 -5.80
C ASN A 187 21.31 -16.27 -6.06
N ILE A 188 20.64 -17.41 -5.86
CA ILE A 188 21.22 -18.74 -6.15
C ILE A 188 21.41 -18.93 -7.66
N GLU A 189 20.48 -18.43 -8.48
CA GLU A 189 20.60 -18.49 -9.95
C GLU A 189 21.74 -17.60 -10.46
N LEU A 190 21.87 -16.37 -9.93
CA LEU A 190 22.97 -15.45 -10.27
C LEU A 190 24.36 -15.96 -9.87
N VAL A 191 24.46 -16.80 -8.83
CA VAL A 191 25.75 -17.41 -8.42
C VAL A 191 26.10 -18.63 -9.28
N LYS A 192 25.12 -19.22 -9.98
CA LYS A 192 25.32 -20.37 -10.88
C LYS A 192 25.59 -19.96 -12.33
N SER A 193 25.25 -18.73 -12.72
CA SER A 193 25.57 -18.12 -14.03
C SER A 193 26.95 -17.48 -14.04
#